data_AF-A0A5C9B398-F1
#
_entry.id   AF-A0A5C9B398-F1
#
_cell.length_a   1.000
_cell.length_b   1.000
_cell.length_c   1.000
_cell.angle_alpha   90.00
_cell.angle_beta   90.00
_cell.angle_gamma   90.00
#
_symmetry.space_group_name_H-M   'P 1'
#
loop_
_entity.id
_entity.type
_entity.pdbx_description
1 polymer ?
#
loop_
_entity_poly.entity_id
_entity_poly.type
_entity_poly.pdbx_seq_one_letter_code
_entity_poly.pdbx_strand_id
1 'polypeptide(L)'
;MNSLFTELEQAARAEVLTEGVAAERIQPAIRSLDLRYAGVEATIRVICPTDGDYAAKYEELHRQLFGYAHSGRKLEITAARVEVVGLTVEPQIVLQSLVPRRPAADDTQAVWFDGSFRNTPIYFREH
;
A
#
# COMPACT_ATOMS: atom_id res chain seq x y z
N MET A 1 10.58 -11.30 22.68
CA MET A 1 9.91 -10.94 21.41
C MET A 1 8.48 -10.46 21.64
N ASN A 2 7.65 -11.15 22.44
CA ASN A 2 6.27 -10.71 22.67
C ASN A 2 6.17 -9.34 23.39
N SER A 3 7.03 -9.06 24.39
CA SER A 3 7.10 -7.76 25.06
C SER A 3 7.45 -6.61 24.10
N LEU A 4 8.44 -6.81 23.22
CA LEU A 4 8.84 -5.84 22.19
C LEU A 4 7.65 -5.50 21.27
N PHE A 5 6.90 -6.50 20.80
CA PHE A 5 5.73 -6.23 19.97
C PHE A 5 4.64 -5.49 20.73
N THR A 6 4.37 -5.83 21.99
CA THR A 6 3.41 -5.09 22.82
C THR A 6 3.81 -3.63 23.00
N GLU A 7 5.10 -3.36 23.25
CA GLU A 7 5.63 -1.99 23.37
C GLU A 7 5.45 -1.19 22.07
N LEU A 8 5.81 -1.79 20.93
CA LEU A 8 5.63 -1.17 19.61
C LEU A 8 4.15 -0.94 19.26
N GLU A 9 3.27 -1.88 19.62
CA GLU A 9 1.82 -1.73 19.45
C GLU A 9 1.24 -0.58 20.26
N GLN A 10 1.65 -0.46 21.52
CA GLN A 10 1.22 0.63 22.38
C GLN A 10 1.68 1.99 21.83
N ALA A 11 2.94 2.09 21.41
CA ALA A 11 3.48 3.31 20.81
C ALA A 11 2.73 3.70 19.53
N ALA A 12 2.64 2.79 18.56
CA ALA A 12 1.98 3.05 17.29
C ALA A 12 0.48 3.37 17.45
N ARG A 13 -0.21 2.70 18.39
CA ARG A 13 -1.62 3.00 18.68
C ARG A 13 -1.81 4.38 19.30
N ALA A 14 -0.90 4.81 20.18
CA ALA A 14 -0.95 6.14 20.78
C ALA A 14 -0.77 7.25 19.74
N GLU A 15 0.12 7.03 18.76
CA GLU A 15 0.31 7.95 17.64
C GLU A 15 -0.99 8.11 16.82
N VAL A 16 -1.60 6.99 16.38
CA VAL A 16 -2.86 7.02 15.60
C VAL A 16 -4.01 7.68 16.36
N LEU A 17 -4.11 7.48 17.67
CA LEU A 17 -5.10 8.15 18.52
C LEU A 17 -4.89 9.67 18.57
N THR A 18 -3.62 10.12 18.56
CA THR A 18 -3.26 11.55 18.59
C THR A 18 -3.67 12.28 17.30
N GLU A 19 -3.78 11.56 16.18
CA GLU A 19 -4.30 12.08 14.92
C GLU A 19 -5.84 12.23 14.90
N GLY A 20 -6.53 11.87 15.99
CA GLY A 20 -7.98 12.03 16.13
C GLY A 20 -8.81 10.85 15.60
N VAL A 21 -8.17 9.71 15.32
CA VAL A 21 -8.90 8.49 14.95
C VAL A 21 -9.51 7.86 16.21
N ALA A 22 -10.82 7.66 16.21
CA ALA A 22 -11.52 7.01 17.32
C ALA A 22 -11.02 5.56 17.53
N ALA A 23 -10.92 5.11 18.78
CA ALA A 23 -10.31 3.83 19.15
C ALA A 23 -10.99 2.60 18.49
N GLU A 24 -12.29 2.70 18.23
CA GLU A 24 -13.13 1.69 17.59
C GLU A 24 -12.90 1.61 16.07
N ARG A 25 -12.29 2.65 15.50
CA ARG A 25 -11.91 2.74 14.09
C ARG A 25 -10.45 2.36 13.83
N ILE A 26 -9.73 1.94 14.87
CA ILE A 26 -8.36 1.43 14.76
C ILE A 26 -8.41 -0.08 14.59
N GLN A 27 -7.87 -0.58 13.48
CA GLN A 27 -7.79 -2.02 13.21
C GLN A 27 -6.82 -2.75 14.16
N PRO A 28 -6.93 -4.08 14.30
CA PRO A 28 -5.92 -4.88 15.00
C PRO A 28 -4.52 -4.63 14.43
N ALA A 29 -3.53 -4.58 15.32
CA ALA A 29 -2.15 -4.35 14.91
C ALA A 29 -1.59 -5.54 14.09
N ILE A 30 -0.80 -5.22 13.07
CA ILE A 30 -0.14 -6.22 12.22
C ILE A 30 1.32 -6.30 12.63
N ARG A 31 1.72 -7.45 13.19
CA ARG A 31 3.11 -7.75 13.55
C ARG A 31 3.83 -8.36 12.36
N SER A 32 5.09 -7.97 12.14
CA SER A 32 5.92 -8.54 11.10
C SER A 32 7.40 -8.48 11.48
N LEU A 33 8.19 -9.36 10.87
CA LEU A 33 9.64 -9.38 10.97
C LEU A 33 10.26 -9.21 9.59
N ASP A 34 11.29 -8.38 9.50
CA ASP A 34 12.16 -8.33 8.33
C ASP A 34 13.22 -9.41 8.51
N LEU A 35 13.23 -10.37 7.59
CA LEU A 35 14.08 -11.56 7.65
C LEU A 35 15.00 -11.62 6.44
N ARG A 36 16.17 -12.24 6.61
CA ARG A 36 17.07 -12.58 5.50
C ARG A 36 17.78 -13.90 5.76
N TYR A 37 18.27 -14.55 4.71
CA TYR A 37 19.22 -15.63 4.89
C TYR A 37 20.53 -15.11 5.49
N ALA A 38 21.11 -15.85 6.43
CA ALA A 38 22.39 -15.48 7.04
C ALA A 38 23.48 -15.29 5.97
N GLY A 39 24.16 -14.15 6.04
CA GLY A 39 25.19 -13.73 5.07
C GLY A 39 24.67 -13.24 3.72
N VAL A 40 23.37 -13.02 3.57
CA VAL A 40 22.76 -12.39 2.38
C VAL A 40 22.20 -11.03 2.78
N GLU A 41 22.25 -10.04 1.89
CA GLU A 41 21.75 -8.70 2.17
C GLU A 41 20.22 -8.58 2.00
N ALA A 42 19.68 -9.24 0.96
CA ALA A 42 18.28 -9.15 0.59
C ALA A 42 17.37 -9.61 1.74
N THR A 43 16.43 -8.73 2.10
CA THR A 43 15.51 -8.90 3.23
C THR A 43 14.07 -8.96 2.72
N ILE A 44 13.25 -9.82 3.33
CA ILE A 44 11.82 -9.96 3.04
C ILE A 44 11.05 -9.69 4.33
N ARG A 45 10.03 -8.82 4.25
CA ARG A 45 9.07 -8.61 5.35
C ARG A 45 8.11 -9.79 5.43
N VAL A 46 8.06 -10.44 6.58
CA VAL A 46 7.19 -11.59 6.88
C VAL A 46 6.18 -11.18 7.94
N ILE A 47 4.90 -11.12 7.57
CA ILE A 47 3.80 -10.94 8.52
C ILE A 47 3.77 -12.15 9.46
N CYS A 48 3.52 -11.91 10.75
CA CYS A 48 3.45 -12.96 11.76
C CYS A 48 2.50 -14.07 11.31
N PRO A 49 3.00 -15.28 11.03
CA PRO A 49 2.16 -16.38 10.62
C PRO A 49 1.36 -16.89 11.82
N THR A 50 0.18 -17.47 11.55
CA THR A 50 -0.75 -17.93 12.59
C THR A 50 -0.20 -19.08 13.43
N ASP A 51 0.66 -19.92 12.83
CA ASP A 51 1.37 -21.03 13.47
C ASP A 51 2.72 -20.61 14.08
N GLY A 52 3.15 -19.36 13.87
CA GLY A 52 4.44 -18.84 14.32
C GLY A 52 5.64 -19.30 13.50
N ASP A 53 5.46 -20.04 12.39
CA ASP A 53 6.56 -20.53 11.56
C ASP A 53 7.05 -19.49 10.54
N TYR A 54 7.82 -18.54 11.05
CA TYR A 54 8.47 -17.51 10.24
C TYR A 54 9.43 -18.09 9.19
N ALA A 55 10.03 -19.26 9.44
CA ALA A 55 11.00 -19.84 8.52
C ALA A 55 10.29 -20.42 7.30
N ALA A 56 9.23 -21.21 7.50
CA ALA A 56 8.41 -21.71 6.41
C ALA A 56 7.79 -20.56 5.60
N LYS A 57 7.28 -19.52 6.28
CA LYS A 57 6.68 -18.38 5.58
C LYS A 57 7.71 -17.58 4.78
N TYR A 58 8.92 -17.41 5.31
CA TYR A 58 10.00 -16.77 4.57
C TYR A 58 10.40 -17.58 3.33
N GLU A 59 10.54 -18.91 3.44
CA GLU A 59 10.86 -19.77 2.30
C GLU A 59 9.77 -19.74 1.22
N GLU A 60 8.50 -19.68 1.60
CA GLU A 60 7.37 -19.48 0.68
C GLU A 60 7.49 -18.15 -0.08
N LEU A 61 7.68 -17.04 0.64
CA LEU A 61 7.81 -15.70 0.05
C LEU A 61 9.07 -15.58 -0.82
N HIS A 62 10.19 -16.15 -0.38
CA HIS A 62 11.43 -16.16 -1.15
C HIS A 62 11.25 -16.92 -2.47
N ARG A 63 10.51 -18.04 -2.47
CA ARG A 63 10.18 -18.77 -3.69
C ARG A 63 9.24 -17.98 -4.61
N GLN A 64 8.27 -17.25 -4.04
CA GLN A 64 7.38 -16.38 -4.82
C GLN A 64 8.15 -15.22 -5.48
N LEU A 65 9.08 -14.60 -4.77
CA LEU A 65 9.83 -13.44 -5.26
C LEU A 65 10.98 -13.81 -6.23
N PHE A 66 11.68 -14.92 -5.95
CA PHE A 66 12.92 -15.26 -6.65
C PHE A 66 12.90 -16.61 -7.39
N GLY A 67 11.82 -17.39 -7.26
CA GLY A 67 11.66 -18.69 -7.91
C GLY A 67 12.34 -19.86 -7.21
N TYR A 68 13.04 -19.64 -6.10
CA TYR A 68 13.72 -20.70 -5.33
C TYR A 68 13.73 -20.38 -3.83
N ALA A 69 14.12 -21.35 -2.99
CA ALA A 69 14.38 -21.14 -1.56
C ALA A 69 15.54 -22.04 -1.11
N HIS A 70 16.31 -21.58 -0.11
CA HIS A 70 17.36 -22.39 0.53
C HIS A 70 16.81 -23.07 1.78
N SER A 71 16.28 -24.28 1.59
CA SER A 71 15.63 -25.00 2.69
C SER A 71 16.59 -25.24 3.85
N GLY A 72 16.18 -24.86 5.06
CA GLY A 72 16.94 -25.07 6.29
C GLY A 72 18.16 -24.15 6.48
N ARG A 73 18.38 -23.18 5.59
CA ARG A 73 19.41 -22.16 5.79
C ARG A 73 18.96 -21.22 6.92
N LYS A 74 19.90 -20.91 7.83
CA LYS A 74 19.64 -20.00 8.97
C LYS A 74 19.13 -18.64 8.50
N LEU A 75 18.14 -18.11 9.22
CA LEU A 75 17.61 -16.77 9.02
C LEU A 75 18.12 -15.81 10.08
N GLU A 76 18.25 -14.55 9.71
CA GLU A 76 18.52 -13.42 10.58
C GLU A 76 17.31 -12.50 10.62
N ILE A 77 16.95 -12.02 11.80
CA ILE A 77 15.95 -10.95 11.98
C ILE A 77 16.70 -9.63 11.91
N THR A 78 16.37 -8.79 10.94
CA THR A 78 16.97 -7.45 10.81
C THR A 78 16.11 -6.35 11.42
N ALA A 79 14.79 -6.53 11.46
CA ALA A 79 13.89 -5.60 12.14
C ALA A 79 12.62 -6.30 12.64
N ALA A 80 12.06 -5.78 13.74
CA ALA A 80 10.70 -6.05 14.16
C ALA A 80 9.82 -4.85 13.84
N ARG A 81 8.61 -5.10 13.31
CA ARG A 81 7.70 -4.05 12.84
C ARG A 81 6.29 -4.29 13.36
N VAL A 82 5.63 -3.20 13.71
CA VAL A 82 4.19 -3.15 13.99
C VAL A 82 3.57 -2.10 13.10
N GLU A 83 2.41 -2.42 12.55
CA GLU A 83 1.60 -1.51 11.77
C GLU A 83 0.20 -1.41 12.41
N VAL A 84 -0.26 -0.18 12.63
CA VAL A 84 -1.58 0.11 13.19
C VAL A 84 -2.31 1.00 12.18
N VAL A 85 -3.48 0.56 11.73
CA VAL A 85 -4.25 1.26 10.68
C VAL A 85 -5.49 1.89 11.30
N GLY A 86 -5.58 3.22 11.23
CA GLY A 86 -6.78 3.98 11.56
C GLY A 86 -7.67 4.18 10.34
N LEU A 87 -8.95 3.82 10.44
CA LEU A 87 -9.92 4.02 9.36
C LEU A 87 -10.46 5.46 9.37
N THR A 88 -10.25 6.20 8.30
CA THR A 88 -10.87 7.52 8.08
C THR A 88 -12.19 7.39 7.32
N VAL A 89 -12.95 8.48 7.24
CA VAL A 89 -14.18 8.48 6.43
C VAL A 89 -13.77 8.39 4.97
N GLU A 90 -14.14 7.30 4.31
CA GLU A 90 -13.91 7.14 2.87
C GLU A 90 -14.76 8.17 2.12
N PRO A 91 -14.17 8.95 1.20
CA PRO A 91 -14.94 9.88 0.40
C PRO A 91 -15.94 9.11 -0.46
N GLN A 92 -17.20 9.53 -0.45
CA GLN A 92 -18.19 8.93 -1.33
C GLN A 92 -17.90 9.32 -2.77
N ILE A 93 -17.52 8.34 -3.60
CA ILE A 93 -17.49 8.50 -5.05
C ILE A 93 -18.94 8.44 -5.54
N VAL A 94 -19.54 9.60 -5.78
CA VAL A 94 -20.88 9.68 -6.36
C VAL A 94 -20.76 9.36 -7.84
N LEU A 95 -21.20 8.17 -8.23
CA LEU A 95 -21.37 7.85 -9.64
C LEU A 95 -22.49 8.71 -10.22
N GLN A 96 -22.15 9.55 -11.18
CA GLN A 96 -23.14 10.33 -11.91
C GLN A 96 -23.75 9.47 -13.01
N SER A 97 -25.08 9.54 -13.16
CA SER A 97 -25.75 8.93 -14.30
C SER A 97 -25.22 9.54 -15.60
N LEU A 98 -24.98 8.69 -16.60
CA LEU A 98 -24.61 9.15 -17.94
C LEU A 98 -25.76 9.99 -18.52
N VAL A 99 -25.49 11.28 -18.72
CA VAL A 99 -26.41 12.18 -19.43
C VAL A 99 -25.92 12.30 -20.88
N PRO A 100 -26.72 11.90 -21.88
CA PRO A 100 -26.33 12.10 -23.27
C PRO A 100 -26.24 13.61 -23.56
N ARG A 101 -25.03 14.07 -23.89
CA ARG A 101 -24.74 15.46 -24.26
C ARG A 101 -24.01 15.49 -25.59
N ARG A 102 -24.24 16.55 -26.37
CA ARG A 102 -23.36 16.90 -27.50
C ARG A 102 -22.50 18.07 -27.03
N PRO A 103 -21.18 17.91 -26.92
CA PRO A 103 -20.33 18.98 -26.44
C PRO A 103 -20.30 20.10 -27.49
N ALA A 104 -20.55 21.33 -27.04
CA ALA A 104 -20.34 22.53 -27.83
C ALA A 104 -18.92 23.03 -27.56
N ALA A 105 -18.18 23.42 -28.59
CA ALA A 105 -16.85 23.96 -28.41
C ALA A 105 -16.96 25.34 -27.75
N ASP A 106 -16.17 25.58 -26.70
CA ASP A 106 -16.07 26.88 -26.06
C ASP A 106 -15.22 27.84 -26.89
N ASP A 107 -14.24 27.31 -27.62
CA ASP A 107 -13.38 28.06 -28.53
C ASP A 107 -12.80 27.16 -29.65
N THR A 108 -12.11 27.75 -30.61
CA THR A 108 -11.34 27.03 -31.64
C THR A 108 -9.97 27.66 -31.84
N GLN A 109 -8.94 26.81 -31.97
CA GLN A 109 -7.58 27.27 -32.22
C GLN A 109 -6.92 26.50 -33.37
N ALA A 110 -6.09 27.20 -34.16
CA ALA A 110 -5.22 26.56 -35.14
C ALA A 110 -4.10 25.80 -34.42
N VAL A 111 -4.16 24.47 -34.48
CA VAL A 111 -3.17 23.58 -33.86
C VAL A 111 -2.49 22.76 -34.95
N TRP A 112 -1.18 22.55 -34.84
CA TRP A 112 -0.43 21.77 -35.81
C TRP A 112 -0.56 20.27 -35.54
N PHE A 113 -1.17 19.53 -36.46
CA PHE A 113 -1.32 18.08 -36.40
C PHE A 113 -1.04 17.48 -37.77
N ASP A 114 -0.23 16.40 -37.79
CA ASP A 114 0.01 15.63 -39.02
C ASP A 114 0.47 16.52 -40.19
N GLY A 115 1.49 17.33 -39.94
CA GLY A 115 2.14 18.17 -40.96
C GLY A 115 1.31 19.36 -41.47
N SER A 116 0.21 19.73 -40.81
CA SER A 116 -0.62 20.87 -41.20
C SER A 116 -1.33 21.52 -40.01
N PHE A 117 -1.71 22.80 -40.15
CA PHE A 117 -2.60 23.44 -39.18
C PHE A 117 -4.02 22.92 -39.35
N ARG A 118 -4.63 22.52 -38.23
CA ARG A 118 -6.03 22.09 -38.12
C ARG A 118 -6.76 22.98 -37.12
N ASN A 119 -7.91 23.51 -37.52
CA ASN A 119 -8.76 24.24 -36.58
C ASN A 119 -9.39 23.24 -35.61
N THR A 120 -9.01 23.33 -34.34
CA THR A 120 -9.32 22.31 -33.32
C THR A 120 -10.22 22.91 -32.25
N PRO A 121 -11.38 22.28 -31.94
CA PRO A 121 -12.27 22.77 -30.89
C PRO A 121 -11.66 22.57 -29.50
N ILE A 122 -11.82 23.57 -28.64
CA ILE A 122 -11.42 23.57 -27.24
C ILE A 122 -12.68 23.43 -26.40
N TYR A 123 -12.61 22.57 -25.37
CA TYR A 123 -13.69 22.32 -24.42
C TYR A 123 -13.17 22.55 -23.00
N PHE A 124 -13.84 23.40 -22.23
CA PHE A 124 -13.53 23.58 -20.82
C PHE A 124 -14.19 22.49 -19.99
N ARG A 125 -13.39 21.85 -19.13
CA ARG A 125 -13.82 20.70 -18.33
C ARG A 125 -14.94 21.02 -17.33
N GLU A 126 -15.07 22.28 -16.92
CA GLU A 126 -16.02 22.71 -15.90
C GLU A 126 -17.37 23.18 -16.45
N HIS A 127 -17.58 23.13 -17.77
CA HIS A 127 -18.84 23.47 -18.45
C HIS A 127 -19.71 22.23 -18.76
#